data_AF-A0A2V9WK44-F1
#
_entry.id   AF-A0A2V9WK44-F1
#
_cell.length_a   1.000
_cell.length_b   1.000
_cell.length_c   1.000
_cell.angle_alpha   90.00
_cell.angle_beta   90.00
_cell.angle_gamma   90.00
#
_symmetry.space_group_name_H-M   'P 1'
#
loop_
_entity.id
_entity.type
_entity.pdbx_description
1 polymer ?
#
loop_
_entity_poly.entity_id
_entity_poly.type
_entity_poly.pdbx_seq_one_letter_code
_entity_poly.pdbx_strand_id
1 'polypeptide(L)'
;MLGTIALRLTGFLLIVTCVVPGSEPGTQVAIAPGSRVLMDAHNCYPYRGQWRDRIERALKTGTPLAIEQDLFWYTDPHTHQSHSLVTHGRPIHGNEPTMHDYFFERIRPLMEAALQEGNQGDWPLVTLNLDFKSDEAAHHAAVWKLLKQYEAWICSAERTA
;
A
#
# COMPACT_ATOMS: atom_id res chain seq x y z
N MET A 1 -23.49 -75.43 37.01
CA MET A 1 -23.74 -74.24 36.18
C MET A 1 -22.57 -73.29 36.37
N LEU A 2 -21.80 -73.06 35.30
CA LEU A 2 -20.61 -72.22 35.30
C LEU A 2 -20.98 -70.74 35.47
N GLY A 3 -20.22 -70.04 36.30
CA GLY A 3 -20.37 -68.61 36.55
C GLY A 3 -19.74 -67.75 35.45
N THR A 4 -20.09 -66.47 35.44
CA THR A 4 -19.44 -65.47 34.58
C THR A 4 -19.22 -64.21 35.40
N ILE A 5 -17.95 -63.93 35.72
CA ILE A 5 -17.49 -62.67 36.33
C ILE A 5 -17.26 -61.70 35.18
N ALA A 6 -18.04 -60.62 35.13
CA ALA A 6 -17.84 -59.54 34.16
C ALA A 6 -16.74 -58.60 34.66
N LEU A 7 -15.56 -58.66 34.03
CA LEU A 7 -14.46 -57.75 34.28
C LEU A 7 -14.73 -56.42 33.56
N ARG A 8 -15.03 -55.35 34.29
CA ARG A 8 -15.13 -53.99 33.72
C ARG A 8 -13.73 -53.39 33.59
N LEU A 9 -13.24 -53.30 32.36
CA LEU A 9 -12.03 -52.55 32.01
C LEU A 9 -12.38 -51.05 31.97
N THR A 10 -11.96 -50.32 33.00
CA THR A 10 -12.04 -48.86 33.03
C THR A 10 -10.86 -48.30 32.25
N GLY A 11 -11.07 -47.91 31.00
CA GLY A 11 -10.05 -47.24 30.19
C GLY A 11 -9.83 -45.81 30.66
N PHE A 12 -8.63 -45.50 31.14
CA PHE A 12 -8.20 -44.12 31.43
C PHE A 12 -7.76 -43.46 30.13
N LEU A 13 -8.51 -42.45 29.67
CA LEU A 13 -8.13 -41.62 28.52
C LEU A 13 -7.14 -40.54 28.99
N LEU A 14 -5.87 -40.68 28.59
CA LEU A 14 -4.82 -39.69 28.84
C LEU A 14 -4.91 -38.61 27.75
N ILE A 15 -5.50 -37.45 28.07
CA ILE A 15 -5.50 -36.28 27.19
C ILE A 15 -4.16 -35.59 27.35
N VAL A 16 -3.29 -35.70 26.34
CA VAL A 16 -2.07 -34.91 26.23
C VAL A 16 -2.44 -33.57 25.59
N THR A 17 -2.62 -32.53 26.40
CA THR A 17 -2.70 -31.15 25.93
C THR A 17 -1.31 -30.69 25.49
N CYS A 18 -1.09 -30.59 24.18
CA CYS A 18 0.04 -29.86 23.63
C CYS A 18 -0.18 -28.36 23.91
N VAL A 19 0.58 -27.80 24.86
CA VAL A 19 0.70 -26.34 25.01
C VAL A 19 1.45 -25.84 23.78
N VAL A 20 0.73 -25.18 22.86
CA VAL A 20 1.37 -24.43 21.78
C VAL A 20 2.01 -23.19 22.43
N PRO A 21 3.34 -23.01 22.37
CA PRO A 21 3.95 -21.80 22.90
C PRO A 21 3.35 -20.60 22.18
N GLY A 22 2.85 -19.63 22.95
CA GLY A 22 2.33 -18.38 22.42
C GLY A 22 3.40 -17.66 21.61
N SER A 23 3.02 -17.15 20.46
CA SER A 23 3.86 -16.28 19.64
C SER A 23 4.26 -15.07 20.49
N GLU A 24 5.55 -14.92 20.77
CA GLU A 24 6.09 -13.70 21.38
C GLU A 24 5.70 -12.48 20.50
N PRO A 25 5.30 -11.35 21.09
CA PRO A 25 5.08 -10.13 20.32
C PRO A 25 6.33 -9.81 19.51
N GLY A 26 6.15 -9.70 18.19
CA GLY A 26 7.24 -9.52 17.23
C GLY A 26 8.18 -8.41 17.70
N THR A 27 9.46 -8.73 17.76
CA THR A 27 10.53 -7.79 18.12
C THR A 27 10.38 -6.52 17.30
N GLN A 28 10.09 -5.40 17.96
CA GLN A 28 10.03 -4.09 17.32
C GLN A 28 11.40 -3.81 16.71
N VAL A 29 11.49 -3.86 15.37
CA VAL A 29 12.74 -3.58 14.65
C VAL A 29 13.06 -2.11 14.87
N ALA A 30 14.12 -1.85 15.63
CA ALA A 30 14.61 -0.49 15.88
C ALA A 30 14.95 0.19 14.55
N ILE A 31 14.33 1.34 14.27
CA ILE A 31 14.54 2.10 13.03
C ILE A 31 15.81 2.95 13.15
N ALA A 32 16.95 2.41 12.70
CA ALA A 32 18.23 3.09 12.47
C ALA A 32 18.61 3.13 10.97
N PRO A 33 19.51 4.01 10.51
CA PRO A 33 20.06 3.91 9.15
C PRO A 33 20.61 2.50 8.88
N GLY A 34 20.13 1.83 7.83
CA GLY A 34 20.47 0.44 7.51
C GLY A 34 19.65 -0.64 8.24
N SER A 35 18.74 -0.28 9.15
CA SER A 35 17.87 -1.24 9.87
C SER A 35 16.65 -1.71 9.10
N ARG A 36 16.27 -0.98 8.05
CA ARG A 36 15.07 -1.23 7.25
C ARG A 36 15.36 -0.95 5.79
N VAL A 37 15.24 -1.97 4.96
CA VAL A 37 15.21 -1.85 3.50
C VAL A 37 13.76 -1.66 3.09
N LEU A 38 13.49 -0.63 2.29
CA LEU A 38 12.17 -0.41 1.69
C LEU A 38 12.26 -0.76 0.22
N MET A 39 11.38 -1.64 -0.25
CA MET A 39 11.22 -1.88 -1.67
C MET A 39 10.58 -0.65 -2.30
N ASP A 40 11.21 -0.08 -3.32
CA ASP A 40 10.63 0.98 -4.14
C ASP A 40 10.19 0.44 -5.50
N ALA A 41 8.89 0.48 -5.75
CA ALA A 41 8.31 0.20 -7.05
C ALA A 41 8.53 1.41 -7.98
N HIS A 42 9.77 1.54 -8.46
CA HIS A 42 10.20 2.58 -9.38
C HIS A 42 9.58 2.39 -10.77
N ASN A 43 9.13 3.47 -11.40
CA ASN A 43 8.39 3.48 -12.66
C ASN A 43 7.19 2.52 -12.69
N CYS A 44 6.50 2.39 -11.55
CA CYS A 44 5.38 1.48 -11.37
C CYS A 44 4.09 2.04 -11.98
N TYR A 45 4.15 2.60 -13.19
CA TYR A 45 3.02 3.18 -13.91
C TYR A 45 2.95 2.68 -15.36
N PRO A 46 1.82 2.85 -16.07
CA PRO A 46 1.68 2.37 -17.43
C PRO A 46 2.54 3.20 -18.38
N TYR A 47 3.08 2.55 -19.42
CA TYR A 47 3.87 3.26 -20.43
C TYR A 47 3.37 2.88 -21.82
N ARG A 48 3.07 3.88 -22.66
CA ARG A 48 2.51 3.68 -24.01
C ARG A 48 1.29 2.72 -24.03
N GLY A 49 0.42 2.85 -23.04
CA GLY A 49 -0.77 2.01 -22.87
C GLY A 49 -0.52 0.58 -22.38
N GLN A 50 0.72 0.19 -22.11
CA GLN A 50 1.09 -1.14 -21.61
C GLN A 50 1.32 -1.15 -20.10
N TRP A 51 1.35 -2.34 -19.51
CA TRP A 51 1.71 -2.60 -18.10
C TRP A 51 0.84 -1.89 -17.07
N ARG A 52 -0.46 -1.78 -17.35
CA ARG A 52 -1.44 -1.18 -16.44
C ARG A 52 -1.51 -1.89 -15.08
N ASP A 53 -1.10 -3.15 -15.04
CA ASP A 53 -1.13 -4.06 -13.88
C ASP A 53 0.07 -3.92 -12.91
N ARG A 54 1.02 -3.00 -13.18
CA ARG A 54 2.25 -2.84 -12.38
C ARG A 54 1.97 -2.53 -10.93
N ILE A 55 1.04 -1.62 -10.66
CA ILE A 55 0.68 -1.25 -9.30
C ILE A 55 0.03 -2.41 -8.54
N GLU A 56 -0.80 -3.23 -9.19
CA GLU A 56 -1.35 -4.43 -8.57
C GLU A 56 -0.25 -5.45 -8.25
N ARG A 57 0.75 -5.58 -9.12
CA ARG A 57 1.90 -6.44 -8.85
C ARG A 57 2.76 -5.91 -7.71
N ALA A 58 2.95 -4.59 -7.60
CA ALA A 58 3.63 -3.97 -6.48
C ALA A 58 2.85 -4.15 -5.17
N LEU A 59 1.54 -3.91 -5.16
CA LEU A 59 0.71 -4.09 -3.96
C LEU A 59 0.70 -5.55 -3.47
N LYS A 60 0.81 -6.53 -4.38
CA LYS A 60 0.91 -7.96 -4.03
C LYS A 60 2.20 -8.34 -3.30
N THR A 61 3.23 -7.50 -3.29
CA THR A 61 4.44 -7.76 -2.50
C THR A 61 4.22 -7.49 -0.99
N GLY A 62 3.12 -6.83 -0.63
CA GLY A 62 2.80 -6.45 0.74
C GLY A 62 3.46 -5.13 1.17
N THR A 63 3.02 -4.61 2.32
CA THR A 63 3.57 -3.42 2.97
C THR A 63 4.58 -3.79 4.05
N PRO A 64 5.61 -2.96 4.30
CA PRO A 64 5.80 -1.62 3.74
C PRO A 64 6.42 -1.62 2.34
N LEU A 65 5.91 -0.75 1.45
CA LEU A 65 6.51 -0.49 0.14
C LEU A 65 6.44 1.00 -0.23
N ALA A 66 7.33 1.44 -1.11
CA ALA A 66 7.22 2.71 -1.82
C ALA A 66 6.72 2.48 -3.25
N ILE A 67 5.97 3.44 -3.78
CA ILE A 67 5.57 3.48 -5.18
C ILE A 67 5.82 4.89 -5.70
N GLU A 68 6.62 4.98 -6.74
CA GLU A 68 6.92 6.24 -7.43
C GLU A 68 5.82 6.62 -8.42
N GLN A 69 5.51 7.93 -8.48
CA GLN A 69 4.70 8.55 -9.52
C GLN A 69 5.50 9.67 -10.18
N ASP A 70 5.85 9.45 -11.46
CA ASP A 70 6.37 10.52 -12.33
C ASP A 70 5.21 11.37 -12.83
N LEU A 71 5.27 12.68 -12.61
CA LEU A 71 4.18 13.60 -12.90
C LEU A 71 4.58 14.66 -13.92
N PHE A 72 3.76 14.85 -14.94
CA PHE A 72 3.94 15.90 -15.94
C PHE A 72 2.66 16.73 -16.12
N TRP A 73 2.81 18.04 -16.25
CA TRP A 73 1.70 18.95 -16.54
C TRP A 73 1.36 18.95 -18.02
N TYR A 74 0.26 18.30 -18.37
CA TYR A 74 -0.24 18.25 -19.74
C TYR A 74 -1.35 19.28 -19.93
N THR A 75 -1.34 19.99 -21.07
CA THR A 75 -2.46 20.81 -21.53
C THR A 75 -2.92 20.27 -22.86
N ASP A 76 -4.18 19.85 -22.91
CA ASP A 76 -4.82 19.35 -24.12
C ASP A 76 -4.90 20.50 -25.16
N PRO A 77 -4.32 20.34 -26.36
CA PRO A 77 -4.31 21.40 -27.37
C PRO A 77 -5.68 21.68 -27.98
N HIS A 78 -6.65 20.77 -27.86
CA HIS A 78 -8.00 20.90 -28.39
C HIS A 78 -8.98 21.48 -27.37
N THR A 79 -8.91 21.02 -26.13
CA THR A 79 -9.84 21.44 -25.06
C THR A 79 -9.29 22.57 -24.20
N HIS A 80 -7.98 22.83 -24.26
CA HIS A 80 -7.24 23.74 -23.39
C HIS A 80 -7.35 23.39 -21.89
N GLN A 81 -7.79 22.18 -21.56
CA GLN A 81 -7.82 21.68 -20.19
C GLN A 81 -6.46 21.13 -19.82
N SER A 82 -6.04 21.39 -18.58
CA SER A 82 -4.75 20.96 -18.07
C SER A 82 -4.89 19.96 -16.94
N HIS A 83 -4.01 18.95 -16.93
CA HIS A 83 -4.03 17.84 -15.98
C HIS A 83 -2.60 17.44 -15.59
N SER A 84 -2.44 16.98 -14.36
CA SER A 84 -1.24 16.25 -13.92
C SER A 84 -1.39 14.79 -14.34
N LEU A 85 -0.54 14.34 -15.26
CA LEU A 85 -0.55 12.98 -15.79
C LEU A 85 0.62 12.18 -15.23
N VAL A 86 0.39 10.88 -15.00
CA VAL A 86 1.43 9.95 -14.59
C VAL A 86 2.21 9.50 -15.82
N THR A 87 3.41 10.06 -16.02
CA THR A 87 4.27 9.77 -17.16
C THR A 87 5.72 10.25 -16.93
N HIS A 88 6.70 9.48 -17.40
CA HIS A 88 8.12 9.83 -17.34
C HIS A 88 8.50 11.04 -18.19
N GLY A 89 7.74 11.32 -19.25
CA GLY A 89 8.05 12.36 -20.21
C GLY A 89 7.64 12.00 -21.64
N ARG A 90 8.21 12.72 -22.61
CA ARG A 90 7.74 12.71 -24.01
C ARG A 90 8.00 11.36 -24.73
N PRO A 91 7.14 10.99 -25.72
CA PRO A 91 5.93 11.69 -26.15
C PRO A 91 4.78 11.51 -25.14
N ILE A 92 3.93 12.54 -25.02
CA ILE A 92 2.75 12.54 -24.14
C ILE A 92 1.52 12.63 -25.03
N HIS A 93 0.55 11.76 -24.79
CA HIS A 93 -0.62 11.60 -25.65
C HIS A 93 -1.90 12.19 -25.05
N GLY A 94 -1.90 12.48 -23.75
CA GLY A 94 -3.08 12.98 -23.02
C GLY A 94 -4.02 11.88 -22.55
N ASN A 95 -3.71 10.60 -22.82
CA ASN A 95 -4.49 9.44 -22.38
C ASN A 95 -3.80 8.65 -21.26
N GLU A 96 -2.65 9.14 -20.79
CA GLU A 96 -1.99 8.66 -19.59
C GLU A 96 -2.91 8.87 -18.38
N PRO A 97 -2.86 7.99 -17.37
CA PRO A 97 -3.75 8.12 -16.23
C PRO A 97 -3.33 9.29 -15.33
N THR A 98 -4.26 9.77 -14.53
CA THR A 98 -3.97 10.71 -13.43
C THR A 98 -3.48 9.95 -12.19
N MET A 99 -2.83 10.65 -11.26
CA MET A 99 -2.45 10.05 -9.96
C MET A 99 -3.69 9.64 -9.14
N HIS A 100 -4.83 10.33 -9.33
CA HIS A 100 -6.10 9.94 -8.73
C HIS A 100 -6.48 8.51 -9.15
N ASP A 101 -6.59 8.27 -10.46
CA ASP A 101 -7.08 7.00 -11.00
C ASP A 101 -6.05 5.87 -10.88
N TYR A 102 -4.77 6.23 -10.97
CA TYR A 102 -3.70 5.24 -10.99
C TYR A 102 -3.20 4.86 -9.60
N PHE A 103 -2.94 5.82 -8.73
CA PHE A 103 -2.39 5.55 -7.40
C PHE A 103 -3.51 5.47 -6.35
N PHE A 104 -4.26 6.54 -6.13
CA PHE A 104 -5.21 6.63 -5.02
C PHE A 104 -6.34 5.62 -5.11
N GLU A 105 -7.00 5.49 -6.25
CA GLU A 105 -8.07 4.50 -6.43
C GLU A 105 -7.57 3.06 -6.28
N ARG A 106 -6.29 2.78 -6.59
CA ARG A 106 -5.72 1.43 -6.48
C ARG A 106 -5.33 1.06 -5.06
N ILE A 107 -4.90 2.03 -4.25
CA ILE A 107 -4.62 1.79 -2.83
C ILE A 107 -5.88 1.93 -1.95
N ARG A 108 -6.95 2.55 -2.45
CA ARG A 108 -8.19 2.81 -1.70
C ARG A 108 -8.69 1.59 -0.91
N PRO A 109 -8.81 0.37 -1.48
CA PRO A 109 -9.33 -0.76 -0.72
C PRO A 109 -8.46 -1.12 0.49
N LEU A 110 -7.15 -0.96 0.37
CA LEU A 110 -6.19 -1.23 1.44
C LEU A 110 -6.30 -0.18 2.56
N MET A 111 -6.39 1.10 2.19
CA MET A 111 -6.47 2.21 3.15
C MET A 111 -7.81 2.22 3.90
N GLU A 112 -8.92 2.09 3.17
CA GLU A 112 -10.26 2.14 3.76
C GLU A 112 -10.52 0.94 4.70
N ALA A 113 -10.01 -0.25 4.35
CA ALA A 113 -10.08 -1.41 5.24
C ALA A 113 -9.31 -1.16 6.55
N ALA A 114 -8.09 -0.64 6.47
CA ALA A 114 -7.27 -0.35 7.65
C ALA A 114 -7.88 0.72 8.56
N LEU A 115 -8.49 1.75 7.97
CA LEU A 115 -9.21 2.79 8.72
C LEU A 115 -10.47 2.23 9.38
N GLN A 116 -11.21 1.35 8.69
CA GLN A 116 -12.40 0.71 9.25
C GLN A 116 -12.07 -0.24 10.41
N GLU A 117 -10.98 -1.01 10.29
CA GLU A 117 -10.53 -1.93 11.35
C GLU A 117 -10.02 -1.19 12.59
N GLY A 118 -9.46 0.01 12.41
CA GLY A 118 -9.01 0.87 13.52
C GLY A 118 -7.82 0.31 14.30
N ASN A 119 -7.20 -0.79 13.85
CA ASN A 119 -6.02 -1.39 14.47
C ASN A 119 -4.76 -0.60 14.12
N GLN A 120 -4.49 0.46 14.86
CA GLN A 120 -3.37 1.37 14.64
C GLN A 120 -1.99 0.71 14.76
N GLY A 121 -1.89 -0.49 15.37
CA GLY A 121 -0.63 -1.22 15.52
C GLY A 121 -0.15 -1.93 14.25
N ASP A 122 -1.04 -2.14 13.27
CA ASP A 122 -0.78 -2.94 12.06
C ASP A 122 -1.26 -2.24 10.78
N TRP A 123 -1.21 -0.91 10.77
CA TRP A 123 -1.62 -0.15 9.59
C TRP A 123 -0.67 -0.39 8.40
N PRO A 124 -1.22 -0.59 7.18
CA PRO A 124 -0.42 -0.71 5.99
C PRO A 124 0.32 0.61 5.72
N LEU A 125 1.63 0.50 5.48
CA LEU A 125 2.47 1.66 5.16
C LEU A 125 2.86 1.65 3.67
N VAL A 126 2.24 2.54 2.90
CA VAL A 126 2.56 2.80 1.50
C VAL A 126 3.18 4.18 1.37
N THR A 127 4.43 4.27 0.93
CA THR A 127 5.11 5.55 0.67
C THR A 127 4.80 5.99 -0.76
N LEU A 128 4.23 7.19 -0.91
CA LEU A 128 4.07 7.87 -2.20
C LEU A 128 5.32 8.70 -2.51
N ASN A 129 6.10 8.27 -3.51
CA ASN A 129 7.26 9.02 -3.99
C ASN A 129 6.83 9.88 -5.19
N LEU A 130 6.92 11.21 -5.08
CA LEU A 130 6.54 12.14 -6.14
C LEU A 130 7.77 12.63 -6.90
N ASP A 131 7.80 12.42 -8.21
CA ASP A 131 8.84 12.95 -9.09
C ASP A 131 8.20 13.85 -10.16
N PHE A 132 8.41 15.16 -10.02
CA PHE A 132 7.88 16.17 -10.93
C PHE A 132 8.78 16.31 -12.15
N LYS A 133 8.24 16.00 -13.33
CA LYS A 133 8.91 16.14 -14.64
C LYS A 133 8.66 17.51 -15.29
N SER A 134 7.83 18.34 -14.67
CA SER A 134 7.59 19.74 -15.05
C SER A 134 7.13 20.55 -13.82
N ASP A 135 7.49 21.84 -13.79
CA ASP A 135 7.48 22.69 -12.59
C ASP A 135 6.41 23.80 -12.58
N GLU A 136 5.33 23.66 -13.37
CA GLU A 136 4.29 24.67 -13.44
C GLU A 136 3.60 24.88 -12.07
N ALA A 137 3.39 26.13 -11.65
CA ALA A 137 2.70 26.39 -10.38
C ALA A 137 1.29 25.77 -10.30
N ALA A 138 0.59 25.72 -11.43
CA ALA A 138 -0.72 25.05 -11.54
C ALA A 138 -0.62 23.53 -11.33
N HIS A 139 0.50 22.92 -11.73
CA HIS A 139 0.78 21.51 -11.51
C HIS A 139 0.90 21.19 -10.02
N HIS A 140 1.76 21.92 -9.31
CA HIS A 140 1.93 21.78 -7.87
C HIS A 140 0.62 22.03 -7.11
N ALA A 141 -0.16 23.04 -7.52
CA ALA A 141 -1.45 23.33 -6.91
C ALA A 141 -2.48 22.20 -7.14
N ALA A 142 -2.51 21.61 -8.34
CA ALA A 142 -3.38 20.48 -8.64
C ALA A 142 -3.02 19.24 -7.83
N VAL A 143 -1.72 18.92 -7.73
CA VAL A 143 -1.24 17.81 -6.90
C VAL A 143 -1.53 18.05 -5.42
N TRP A 144 -1.26 19.24 -4.90
CA TRP A 144 -1.58 19.60 -3.52
C TRP A 144 -3.08 19.46 -3.21
N LYS A 145 -3.94 19.93 -4.11
CA LYS A 145 -5.40 19.77 -3.99
C LYS A 145 -5.80 18.29 -3.92
N LEU A 146 -5.20 17.44 -4.76
CA LEU A 146 -5.44 16.00 -4.75
C LEU A 146 -4.98 15.37 -3.43
N LEU A 147 -3.77 15.68 -2.97
CA LEU A 147 -3.28 15.18 -1.67
C LEU A 147 -4.22 15.57 -0.52
N LYS A 148 -4.76 16.80 -0.53
CA LYS A 148 -5.74 17.24 0.47
C LYS A 148 -7.08 16.50 0.40
N GLN A 149 -7.50 16.02 -0.76
CA GLN A 149 -8.70 15.17 -0.86
C GLN A 149 -8.52 13.83 -0.14
N TYR A 150 -7.28 13.33 -0.08
CA TYR A 150 -6.91 12.07 0.57
C TYR A 150 -6.19 12.28 1.89
N GLU A 151 -6.41 13.42 2.56
CA GLU A 151 -5.71 13.80 3.80
C GLU A 151 -5.87 12.76 4.92
N ALA A 152 -7.01 12.08 5.00
CA ALA A 152 -7.25 11.02 5.98
C ALA A 152 -6.31 9.80 5.82
N TRP A 153 -5.67 9.63 4.66
CA TRP A 153 -4.75 8.53 4.38
C TRP A 153 -3.27 8.95 4.46
N ILE A 154 -3.00 10.25 4.65
CA ILE A 154 -1.66 10.82 4.55
C ILE A 154 -1.16 11.26 5.92
N CYS A 155 0.05 10.83 6.26
CA CYS A 155 0.77 11.37 7.40
C CYS A 155 1.44 12.69 7.01
N SER A 156 1.17 13.76 7.77
CA SER A 156 1.83 15.06 7.62
C SER A 156 2.52 15.48 8.91
N ALA A 157 3.66 16.15 8.80
CA ALA A 157 4.32 16.83 9.91
C ALA A 157 4.55 18.30 9.52
N GLU A 158 4.40 19.21 10.48
CA GLU A 158 4.76 20.61 10.27
C GLU A 158 6.28 20.73 10.12
N ARG A 159 6.72 21.48 9.10
CA ARG A 159 8.14 21.81 8.96
C ARG A 159 8.50 22.89 9.97
N THR A 160 9.18 22.50 11.05
CA THR A 160 9.75 23.43 12.03
C THR A 160 11.08 23.99 11.53
N ALA A 161 11.40 25.23 11.93
CA ALA A 161 12.64 25.93 11.56
C ALA A 161 13.86 25.46 12.35
#